data_AF-A0A1Y2CRG1-F1
#
_entry.id   AF-A0A1Y2CRG1-F1
#
_cell.length_a   1.000
_cell.length_b   1.000
_cell.length_c   1.000
_cell.angle_alpha   90.00
_cell.angle_beta   90.00
_cell.angle_gamma   90.00
#
_symmetry.space_group_name_H-M   'P 1'
#
loop_
_entity.id
_entity.type
_entity.pdbx_description
1 polymer ?
#
loop_
_entity_poly.entity_id
_entity_poly.type
_entity_poly.pdbx_seq_one_letter_code
_entity_poly.pdbx_strand_id
1 'polypeptide(L)'
;MRNISSQSNIPESTAESLVPSEGRSGGLLSVNSQPLNPSLAQLVQSIEDPIPDDSILDSESLDSDLYPTEEEFNLVTRFLTNDRRALVILATMDGSKFLERYRDQPAALRYTVAAIAAHFMSPSTPEETILSYYRRARMAIFRVIDKPCLETFQALIWITWLSRWKGDPEMGRPFMNAAIQMGHWLRLDVDPDDSPSLKLNVFEAETRRRAFWSLHFLDVTEKTLVVDVDPVAFQPVRMKPLGTVSQIFMASEATQLSFQTYNLIAAIKRYYSVAPASLDELIVNQTAEQLTVRLAAVDAGIPSKYKLITAAAEVITSTDIDRFSQQLSFLHPKEYPIVVIGLNMNLFASICMLQRPRMFLLASNHSTLIQCQTRIEPL
;
A
#
# COMPACT_ATOMS: atom_id res chain seq x y z
N MET A 1 16.69 -38.32 -34.73
CA MET A 1 16.16 -37.30 -33.80
C MET A 1 15.01 -36.60 -34.50
N ARG A 2 13.77 -36.98 -34.19
CA ARG A 2 12.55 -36.47 -34.84
C ARG A 2 11.89 -35.44 -33.92
N ASN A 3 11.70 -34.22 -34.43
CA ASN A 3 10.91 -33.17 -33.82
C ASN A 3 9.42 -33.52 -33.90
N ILE A 4 8.72 -33.45 -32.77
CA ILE A 4 7.25 -33.52 -32.69
C ILE A 4 6.78 -32.15 -32.21
N SER A 5 6.21 -31.39 -33.13
CA SER A 5 5.48 -30.16 -32.86
C SER A 5 4.00 -30.50 -32.68
N SER A 6 3.49 -30.43 -31.46
CA SER A 6 2.05 -30.56 -31.17
C SER A 6 1.41 -29.16 -31.18
N GLN A 7 0.64 -28.86 -32.23
CA GLN A 7 -0.28 -27.73 -32.26
C GLN A 7 -1.60 -28.16 -31.60
N SER A 8 -2.02 -27.43 -30.57
CA SER A 8 -3.33 -27.57 -29.93
C SER A 8 -4.32 -26.58 -30.55
N ASN A 9 -5.36 -27.10 -31.19
CA ASN A 9 -6.51 -26.34 -31.67
C ASN A 9 -7.40 -25.93 -30.48
N ILE A 10 -7.73 -24.64 -30.40
CA ILE A 10 -8.80 -24.09 -29.55
C ILE A 10 -9.92 -23.63 -30.49
N PRO A 11 -11.19 -23.98 -30.25
CA PRO A 11 -12.29 -23.56 -31.12
C PRO A 11 -12.70 -22.10 -30.87
N GLU A 12 -12.82 -21.34 -31.95
CA GLU A 12 -13.41 -20.00 -32.00
C GLU A 12 -14.91 -20.06 -31.65
N SER A 13 -15.31 -19.24 -30.67
CA SER A 13 -16.70 -18.99 -30.32
C SER A 13 -17.15 -17.69 -30.98
N THR A 14 -18.03 -17.81 -31.96
CA THR A 14 -18.76 -16.72 -32.63
C THR A 14 -19.70 -16.01 -31.65
N ALA A 15 -19.47 -14.71 -31.42
CA ALA A 15 -20.41 -13.83 -30.74
C ALA A 15 -21.00 -12.83 -31.75
N GLU A 16 -22.30 -12.96 -32.00
CA GLU A 16 -23.09 -12.10 -32.86
C GLU A 16 -23.23 -10.68 -32.29
N SER A 17 -23.02 -9.71 -33.17
CA SER A 17 -23.13 -8.28 -32.93
C SER A 17 -24.58 -7.83 -33.13
N LEU A 18 -25.21 -7.29 -32.09
CA LEU A 18 -26.43 -6.48 -32.20
C LEU A 18 -26.10 -5.02 -31.87
N VAL A 19 -26.10 -4.20 -32.91
CA VAL A 19 -26.02 -2.74 -32.85
C VAL A 19 -27.44 -2.17 -32.84
N PRO A 20 -27.74 -1.19 -31.96
CA PRO A 20 -28.70 -0.16 -32.28
C PRO A 20 -28.00 1.19 -32.43
N SER A 21 -28.19 1.75 -33.61
CA SER A 21 -27.88 3.13 -33.95
C SER A 21 -28.94 4.06 -33.38
N GLU A 22 -28.57 5.02 -32.52
CA GLU A 22 -29.29 6.29 -32.42
C GLU A 22 -28.31 7.43 -32.13
N GLY A 23 -28.37 8.45 -32.99
CA GLY A 23 -27.59 9.67 -32.85
C GLY A 23 -28.20 10.60 -31.81
N ARG A 24 -27.35 11.46 -31.21
CA ARG A 24 -27.82 12.72 -30.64
C ARG A 24 -26.73 13.78 -30.60
N SER A 25 -27.19 14.95 -30.99
CA SER A 25 -26.52 16.22 -31.18
C SER A 25 -25.80 16.73 -29.93
N GLY A 26 -24.71 17.46 -30.17
CA GLY A 26 -23.85 18.06 -29.15
C GLY A 26 -24.57 19.10 -28.30
N GLY A 27 -24.43 18.92 -26.98
CA GLY A 27 -24.72 19.93 -25.96
C GLY A 27 -23.44 20.19 -25.16
N LEU A 28 -23.08 21.47 -25.05
CA LEU A 28 -22.04 21.95 -24.14
C LEU A 28 -22.33 21.48 -22.70
N LEU A 29 -21.38 20.76 -22.12
CA LEU A 29 -21.45 20.25 -20.75
C LEU A 29 -21.35 21.40 -19.75
N SER A 30 -22.50 21.81 -19.24
CA SER A 30 -22.62 22.44 -17.92
C SER A 30 -22.10 21.44 -16.88
N VAL A 31 -21.03 21.79 -16.16
CA VAL A 31 -20.55 21.04 -15.00
C VAL A 31 -21.61 21.21 -13.90
N ASN A 32 -22.58 20.29 -13.88
CA ASN A 32 -23.53 20.17 -12.78
C ASN A 32 -22.74 19.82 -11.51
N SER A 33 -22.71 20.73 -10.54
CA SER A 33 -22.30 20.44 -9.17
C SER A 33 -23.30 19.46 -8.58
N GLN A 34 -23.02 18.16 -8.71
CA GLN A 34 -23.77 17.14 -7.98
C GLN A 34 -23.62 17.39 -6.48
N PRO A 35 -24.69 17.25 -5.68
CA PRO A 35 -24.62 17.39 -4.24
C PRO A 35 -23.60 16.41 -3.67
N LEU A 36 -22.87 16.84 -2.63
CA LEU A 36 -21.89 16.02 -1.92
C LEU A 36 -22.49 14.65 -1.60
N ASN A 37 -21.74 13.58 -1.91
CA ASN A 37 -22.12 12.23 -1.54
C ASN A 37 -22.34 12.17 -0.01
N PRO A 38 -23.51 11.73 0.49
CA PRO A 38 -23.79 11.67 1.93
C PRO A 38 -22.75 10.87 2.72
N SER A 39 -22.05 9.91 2.10
CA SER A 39 -20.95 9.20 2.74
C SER A 39 -19.74 10.09 3.04
N LEU A 40 -19.44 11.09 2.20
CA LEU A 40 -18.38 12.07 2.46
C LEU A 40 -18.79 13.06 3.54
N ALA A 41 -20.06 13.45 3.59
CA ALA A 41 -20.57 14.32 4.65
C ALA A 41 -20.47 13.63 6.04
N GLN A 42 -20.81 12.35 6.12
CA GLN A 42 -20.63 11.56 7.35
C GLN A 42 -19.15 11.40 7.73
N LEU A 43 -18.28 11.22 6.73
CA LEU A 43 -16.84 11.14 6.93
C LEU A 43 -16.27 12.44 7.50
N VAL A 44 -16.67 13.58 6.94
CA VAL A 44 -16.32 14.92 7.44
C VAL A 44 -16.72 15.06 8.90
N GLN A 45 -17.97 14.73 9.25
CA GLN A 45 -18.44 14.79 10.64
C GLN A 45 -17.65 13.89 11.59
N SER A 46 -17.26 12.68 11.18
CA SER A 46 -16.50 11.76 12.03
C SER A 46 -15.04 12.18 12.28
N ILE A 47 -14.48 13.02 11.41
CA ILE A 47 -13.10 13.53 11.53
C ILE A 47 -13.07 14.89 12.24
N GLU A 48 -14.22 15.60 12.23
CA GLU A 48 -14.44 16.87 12.89
C GLU A 48 -14.71 16.77 14.39
N ASP A 49 -14.70 15.57 14.99
CA ASP A 49 -14.66 15.44 16.45
C ASP A 49 -13.50 16.31 16.95
N PRO A 50 -13.81 17.45 17.59
CA PRO A 50 -12.81 18.46 17.83
C PRO A 50 -11.79 17.84 18.76
N ILE A 51 -10.53 17.79 18.34
CA ILE A 51 -9.45 17.73 19.32
C ILE A 51 -9.68 18.97 20.16
N PRO A 52 -10.04 18.85 21.46
CA PRO A 52 -10.41 20.00 22.26
C PRO A 52 -9.18 20.88 22.41
N ASP A 53 -9.07 21.86 21.54
CA ASP A 53 -8.04 22.87 21.52
C ASP A 53 -8.81 24.20 21.44
N ASP A 54 -9.27 24.66 22.61
CA ASP A 54 -10.07 25.88 22.82
C ASP A 54 -9.35 27.17 22.37
N SER A 55 -8.21 27.06 21.70
CA SER A 55 -7.32 28.15 21.31
C SER A 55 -7.43 28.60 19.85
N ILE A 56 -8.19 27.91 18.99
CA ILE A 56 -8.08 28.06 17.52
C ILE A 56 -9.22 28.91 16.88
N LEU A 57 -10.29 29.25 17.59
CA LEU A 57 -11.52 29.74 16.94
C LEU A 57 -11.64 31.26 16.66
N ASP A 58 -10.70 32.12 17.10
CA ASP A 58 -10.89 33.58 17.03
C ASP A 58 -10.07 34.34 15.96
N SER A 59 -9.52 33.64 14.96
CA SER A 59 -8.70 34.28 13.91
C SER A 59 -9.36 34.21 12.53
N GLU A 60 -10.29 35.14 12.25
CA GLU A 60 -10.72 35.48 10.88
C GLU A 60 -9.63 36.18 10.04
N SER A 61 -8.38 36.21 10.52
CA SER A 61 -7.27 36.73 9.72
C SER A 61 -7.07 35.82 8.50
N LEU A 62 -7.24 36.40 7.31
CA LEU A 62 -6.92 35.85 6.00
C LEU A 62 -6.01 34.62 6.05
N ASP A 63 -6.43 33.58 5.33
CA ASP A 63 -5.84 32.27 5.00
C ASP A 63 -4.31 32.26 4.74
N SER A 64 -3.53 32.79 5.68
CA SER A 64 -2.07 32.82 5.69
C SER A 64 -1.54 31.39 5.68
N ASP A 65 -2.34 30.47 6.22
CA ASP A 65 -2.16 29.02 6.16
C ASP A 65 -2.35 28.40 4.77
N LEU A 66 -2.59 29.20 3.71
CA LEU A 66 -2.55 28.70 2.34
C LEU A 66 -1.26 29.06 1.61
N TYR A 67 -0.43 29.95 2.14
CA TYR A 67 0.80 30.34 1.45
C TYR A 67 1.99 29.49 1.92
N PRO A 68 2.84 29.00 0.99
CA PRO A 68 4.06 28.31 1.35
C PRO A 68 4.98 29.22 2.15
N THR A 69 5.46 28.74 3.29
CA THR A 69 6.52 29.43 4.01
C THR A 69 7.89 28.99 3.51
N GLU A 70 8.89 29.84 3.69
CA GLU A 70 10.28 29.51 3.32
C GLU A 70 10.83 28.37 4.20
N GLU A 71 10.38 28.26 5.45
CA GLU A 71 10.73 27.17 6.35
C GLU A 71 10.22 25.82 5.84
N GLU A 72 8.95 25.76 5.41
CA GLU A 72 8.35 24.58 4.80
C GLU A 72 9.11 24.13 3.56
N PHE A 73 9.43 25.07 2.66
CA PHE A 73 10.18 24.78 1.45
C PHE A 73 11.56 24.21 1.76
N ASN A 74 12.29 24.80 2.72
CA ASN A 74 13.61 24.32 3.13
C ASN A 74 13.56 22.93 3.77
N LEU A 75 12.56 22.68 4.63
CA LEU A 75 12.32 21.37 5.22
C LEU A 75 12.10 20.30 4.15
N VAL A 76 11.17 20.55 3.23
CA VAL A 76 10.82 19.58 2.18
C VAL A 76 11.97 19.38 1.20
N THR A 77 12.69 20.45 0.85
CA THR A 77 13.88 20.39 -0.01
C THR A 77 14.93 19.49 0.64
N ARG A 78 15.29 19.74 1.90
CA ARG A 78 16.28 18.91 2.62
C ARG A 78 15.88 17.45 2.66
N PHE A 79 14.60 17.15 2.90
CA PHE A 79 14.11 15.78 2.90
C PHE A 79 14.24 15.13 1.52
N LEU A 80 13.74 15.77 0.47
CA LEU A 80 13.76 15.21 -0.88
C LEU A 80 15.16 15.11 -1.49
N THR A 81 16.10 15.99 -1.13
CA THR A 81 17.46 16.00 -1.71
C THR A 81 18.48 15.22 -0.88
N ASN A 82 18.36 15.23 0.45
CA ASN A 82 19.40 14.70 1.33
C ASN A 82 18.99 13.37 1.98
N ASP A 83 17.70 13.03 2.04
CA ASP A 83 17.22 11.78 2.61
C ASP A 83 16.87 10.76 1.53
N ARG A 84 17.67 9.69 1.44
CA ARG A 84 17.42 8.60 0.48
C ARG A 84 16.09 7.90 0.71
N ARG A 85 15.53 7.95 1.92
CA ARG A 85 14.21 7.37 2.24
C ARG A 85 13.08 8.11 1.54
N ALA A 86 13.25 9.40 1.24
CA ALA A 86 12.21 10.22 0.61
C ALA A 86 11.74 9.63 -0.72
N LEU A 87 12.67 9.05 -1.49
CA LEU A 87 12.35 8.39 -2.76
C LEU A 87 11.50 7.11 -2.60
N VAL A 88 11.55 6.45 -1.44
CA VAL A 88 10.70 5.30 -1.10
C VAL A 88 9.34 5.76 -0.60
N ILE A 89 9.39 6.69 0.36
CA ILE A 89 8.22 7.20 1.08
C ILE A 89 7.27 7.91 0.11
N LEU A 90 7.82 8.65 -0.85
CA LEU A 90 7.07 9.43 -1.84
C LEU A 90 7.23 8.84 -3.26
N ALA A 91 7.32 7.51 -3.38
CA ALA A 91 7.61 6.81 -4.64
C ALA A 91 6.57 7.03 -5.77
N THR A 92 5.43 7.65 -5.48
CA THR A 92 4.38 8.01 -6.45
C THR A 92 4.54 9.40 -7.05
N MET A 93 5.53 10.17 -6.58
CA MET A 93 5.73 11.56 -6.97
C MET A 93 7.12 11.79 -7.54
N ASP A 94 7.19 12.68 -8.51
CA ASP A 94 8.45 13.27 -8.94
C ASP A 94 8.83 14.41 -8.00
N GLY A 95 9.70 14.10 -7.05
CA GLY A 95 10.19 15.07 -6.06
C GLY A 95 10.85 16.30 -6.70
N SER A 96 11.52 16.15 -7.84
CA SER A 96 12.20 17.26 -8.51
C SER A 96 11.19 18.24 -9.10
N LYS A 97 10.20 17.74 -9.85
CA LYS A 97 9.11 18.56 -10.40
C LYS A 97 8.24 19.16 -9.30
N PHE A 98 8.05 18.43 -8.20
CA PHE A 98 7.35 18.94 -7.03
C PHE A 98 8.07 20.15 -6.43
N LEU A 99 9.40 20.09 -6.25
CA LEU A 99 10.20 21.20 -5.72
C LEU A 99 10.26 22.40 -6.67
N GLU A 100 10.45 22.16 -7.97
CA GLU A 100 10.46 23.21 -8.99
C GLU A 100 9.18 24.05 -8.96
N ARG A 101 8.04 23.37 -8.77
CA ARG A 101 6.72 23.97 -8.75
C ARG A 101 6.17 24.13 -7.35
N TYR A 102 7.02 24.11 -6.32
CA TYR A 102 6.56 23.98 -4.94
C TYR A 102 5.50 25.03 -4.60
N ARG A 103 5.69 26.29 -5.00
CA ARG A 103 4.74 27.37 -4.69
C ARG A 103 3.38 27.23 -5.40
N ASP A 104 3.34 26.52 -6.52
CA ASP A 104 2.13 26.26 -7.29
C ASP A 104 1.41 24.97 -6.84
N GLN A 105 2.03 24.16 -5.98
CA GLN A 105 1.42 22.92 -5.51
C GLN A 105 0.23 23.21 -4.59
N PRO A 106 -0.84 22.39 -4.66
CA PRO A 106 -1.97 22.53 -3.75
C PRO A 106 -1.54 22.47 -2.28
N ALA A 107 -2.12 23.32 -1.44
CA ALA A 107 -1.81 23.37 0.00
C ALA A 107 -1.93 22.00 0.68
N ALA A 108 -2.96 21.22 0.33
CA ALA A 108 -3.17 19.86 0.81
C ALA A 108 -1.94 18.97 0.59
N LEU A 109 -1.36 19.01 -0.61
CA LEU A 109 -0.18 18.22 -0.96
C LEU A 109 1.06 18.73 -0.24
N ARG A 110 1.28 20.06 -0.24
CA ARG A 110 2.45 20.68 0.40
C ARG A 110 2.52 20.39 1.88
N TYR A 111 1.43 20.59 2.62
CA TYR A 111 1.41 20.34 4.06
C TYR A 111 1.55 18.86 4.38
N THR A 112 0.97 17.97 3.58
CA THR A 112 1.15 16.53 3.76
C THR A 112 2.62 16.13 3.59
N VAL A 113 3.28 16.61 2.53
CA VAL A 113 4.70 16.35 2.29
C VAL A 113 5.58 16.99 3.36
N ALA A 114 5.24 18.20 3.84
CA ALA A 114 5.94 18.85 4.94
C ALA A 114 5.80 18.07 6.26
N ALA A 115 4.61 17.54 6.57
CA ALA A 115 4.38 16.71 7.75
C ALA A 115 5.20 15.41 7.69
N ILE A 116 5.26 14.77 6.53
CA ILE A 116 6.11 13.59 6.30
C ILE A 116 7.59 13.94 6.43
N ALA A 117 8.03 15.03 5.81
CA ALA A 117 9.41 15.49 5.89
C ALA A 117 9.80 15.76 7.36
N ALA A 118 8.96 16.47 8.12
CA ALA A 118 9.17 16.73 9.54
C ALA A 118 9.30 15.43 10.36
N HIS A 119 8.45 14.44 10.07
CA HIS A 119 8.45 13.14 10.77
C HIS A 119 9.72 12.32 10.53
N PHE A 120 10.24 12.31 9.30
CA PHE A 120 11.42 11.52 8.97
C PHE A 120 12.74 12.26 9.07
N MET A 121 12.76 13.59 9.21
CA MET A 121 13.98 14.37 9.23
C MET A 121 14.96 13.89 10.33
N SER A 122 16.26 13.94 10.02
CA SER A 122 17.34 13.70 10.99
C SER A 122 18.20 14.97 11.11
N PRO A 123 18.34 15.57 12.32
CA PRO A 123 17.78 15.12 13.60
C PRO A 123 16.24 15.23 13.66
N SER A 124 15.64 14.49 14.59
CA SER A 124 14.17 14.46 14.77
C SER A 124 13.62 15.86 15.03
N THR A 125 12.59 16.22 14.28
CA THR A 125 11.81 17.45 14.52
C THR A 125 10.98 17.29 15.80
N PRO A 126 10.68 18.38 16.55
CA PRO A 126 9.73 18.33 17.65
C PRO A 126 8.35 17.80 17.20
N GLU A 127 7.73 16.99 18.05
CA GLU A 127 6.43 16.37 17.78
C GLU A 127 5.32 17.42 17.52
N GLU A 128 5.37 18.55 18.23
CA GLU A 128 4.46 19.69 18.03
C GLU A 128 4.50 20.23 16.60
N THR A 129 5.69 20.30 16.00
CA THR A 129 5.86 20.75 14.61
C THR A 129 5.25 19.75 13.63
N ILE A 130 5.46 18.44 13.85
CA ILE A 130 4.88 17.38 13.03
C ILE A 130 3.34 17.46 13.11
N LEU A 131 2.79 17.61 14.32
CA LEU A 131 1.35 17.75 14.55
C LEU A 131 0.79 19.02 13.93
N SER A 132 1.51 20.14 13.98
CA SER A 132 1.13 21.39 13.33
C SER A 132 0.98 21.21 11.81
N TYR A 133 1.95 20.60 11.14
CA TYR A 133 1.84 20.30 9.71
C TYR A 133 0.74 19.31 9.39
N TYR A 134 0.57 18.27 10.22
CA TYR A 134 -0.51 17.29 10.07
C TYR A 134 -1.90 17.93 10.16
N ARG A 135 -2.14 18.81 11.15
CA ARG A 135 -3.41 19.56 11.31
C ARG A 135 -3.68 20.44 10.08
N ARG A 136 -2.69 21.21 9.63
CA ARG A 136 -2.82 22.05 8.42
C ARG A 136 -3.07 21.22 7.16
N ALA A 137 -2.43 20.06 7.02
CA ALA A 137 -2.69 19.12 5.93
C ALA A 137 -4.13 18.63 5.92
N ARG A 138 -4.67 18.20 7.08
CA ARG A 138 -6.08 17.79 7.21
C ARG A 138 -7.02 18.90 6.78
N MET A 139 -6.86 20.10 7.35
CA MET A 139 -7.70 21.26 7.02
C MET A 139 -7.66 21.59 5.52
N ALA A 140 -6.46 21.61 4.92
CA ALA A 140 -6.30 21.89 3.51
C ALA A 140 -6.93 20.82 2.62
N ILE A 141 -6.86 19.53 3.00
CA ILE A 141 -7.53 18.42 2.30
C ILE A 141 -9.05 18.62 2.31
N PHE A 142 -9.64 18.93 3.46
CA PHE A 142 -11.10 19.10 3.57
C PHE A 142 -11.66 20.19 2.67
N ARG A 143 -10.90 21.27 2.49
CA ARG A 143 -11.30 22.39 1.62
C ARG A 143 -11.33 22.04 0.13
N VAL A 144 -10.72 20.93 -0.28
CA VAL A 144 -10.58 20.55 -1.69
C VAL A 144 -10.98 19.10 -1.99
N ILE A 145 -11.50 18.37 -0.99
CA ILE A 145 -11.84 16.95 -1.11
C ILE A 145 -12.95 16.69 -2.15
N ASP A 146 -13.78 17.70 -2.40
CA ASP A 146 -14.87 17.70 -3.38
C ASP A 146 -14.42 17.96 -4.81
N LYS A 147 -13.13 18.28 -5.03
CA LYS A 147 -12.53 18.56 -6.33
C LYS A 147 -11.59 17.41 -6.72
N PRO A 148 -12.03 16.45 -7.55
CA PRO A 148 -11.21 15.32 -7.93
C PRO A 148 -9.96 15.78 -8.70
N CYS A 149 -8.79 15.61 -8.09
CA CYS A 149 -7.50 15.78 -8.75
C CYS A 149 -6.47 14.80 -8.17
N LEU A 150 -5.42 14.54 -8.93
CA LEU A 150 -4.43 13.53 -8.58
C LEU A 150 -3.62 13.93 -7.34
N GLU A 151 -3.39 15.23 -7.17
CA GLU A 151 -2.66 15.82 -6.05
C GLU A 151 -3.44 15.64 -4.74
N THR A 152 -4.74 15.91 -4.72
CA THR A 152 -5.57 15.66 -3.51
C THR A 152 -5.61 14.16 -3.20
N PHE A 153 -5.69 13.30 -4.21
CA PHE A 153 -5.63 11.85 -4.04
C PHE A 153 -4.29 11.40 -3.41
N GLN A 154 -3.16 11.94 -3.89
CA GLN A 154 -1.84 11.66 -3.31
C GLN A 154 -1.74 12.15 -1.87
N ALA A 155 -2.25 13.34 -1.55
CA ALA A 155 -2.31 13.87 -0.20
C ALA A 155 -3.11 12.93 0.74
N LEU A 156 -4.27 12.44 0.28
CA LEU A 156 -5.10 11.48 1.04
C LEU A 156 -4.37 10.16 1.33
N ILE A 157 -3.64 9.62 0.34
CA ILE A 157 -2.81 8.41 0.55
C ILE A 157 -1.72 8.67 1.59
N TRP A 158 -0.98 9.76 1.43
CA TRP A 158 0.19 10.03 2.26
C TRP A 158 -0.17 10.43 3.68
N ILE A 159 -1.25 11.18 3.89
CA ILE A 159 -1.72 11.48 5.24
C ILE A 159 -2.19 10.22 5.96
N THR A 160 -2.77 9.26 5.23
CA THR A 160 -3.10 7.93 5.79
C THR A 160 -1.84 7.19 6.24
N TRP A 161 -0.81 7.15 5.40
CA TRP A 161 0.47 6.52 5.77
C TRP A 161 1.12 7.19 6.98
N LEU A 162 1.10 8.52 7.03
CA LEU A 162 1.63 9.26 8.17
C LEU A 162 0.90 8.92 9.47
N SER A 163 -0.44 8.85 9.46
CA SER A 163 -1.22 8.39 10.61
C SER A 163 -0.78 7.01 11.09
N ARG A 164 -0.56 6.06 10.15
CA ARG A 164 -0.05 4.72 10.48
C ARG A 164 1.36 4.73 11.06
N TRP A 165 2.28 5.51 10.48
CA TRP A 165 3.66 5.61 11.00
C TRP A 165 3.71 6.24 12.40
N LYS A 166 2.76 7.11 12.72
CA LYS A 166 2.59 7.66 14.07
C LYS A 166 1.92 6.68 15.05
N GLY A 167 1.50 5.50 14.58
CA GLY A 167 0.87 4.48 15.41
C GLY A 167 -0.63 4.65 15.62
N ASP A 168 -1.29 5.53 14.84
CA ASP A 168 -2.73 5.77 14.90
C ASP A 168 -3.39 5.50 13.54
N PRO A 169 -3.58 4.21 13.17
CA PRO A 169 -4.20 3.85 11.89
C PRO A 169 -5.67 4.29 11.78
N GLU A 170 -6.39 4.40 12.90
CA GLU A 170 -7.81 4.77 12.91
C GLU A 170 -7.99 6.23 12.47
N MET A 171 -7.11 7.14 12.90
CA MET A 171 -7.10 8.51 12.37
C MET A 171 -6.85 8.58 10.85
N GLY A 172 -6.15 7.60 10.27
CA GLY A 172 -5.87 7.53 8.84
C GLY A 172 -7.03 6.96 8.00
N ARG A 173 -7.85 6.09 8.59
CA ARG A 173 -8.91 5.33 7.88
C ARG A 173 -9.88 6.22 7.10
N PRO A 174 -10.34 7.38 7.62
CA PRO A 174 -11.25 8.21 6.85
C PRO A 174 -10.60 8.80 5.58
N PHE A 175 -9.33 9.18 5.63
CA PHE A 175 -8.59 9.65 4.47
C PHE A 175 -8.37 8.54 3.43
N MET A 176 -8.15 7.30 3.89
CA MET A 176 -8.12 6.12 3.01
C MET A 176 -9.44 5.93 2.26
N ASN A 177 -10.57 6.01 2.96
CA ASN A 177 -11.90 5.87 2.36
C ASN A 177 -12.16 6.99 1.32
N ALA A 178 -11.75 8.22 1.63
CA ALA A 178 -11.81 9.32 0.68
C ALA A 178 -10.88 9.09 -0.53
N ALA A 179 -9.67 8.56 -0.33
CA ALA A 179 -8.75 8.21 -1.41
C ALA A 179 -9.37 7.17 -2.34
N ILE A 180 -10.04 6.15 -1.80
CA ILE A 180 -10.74 5.13 -2.58
C ILE A 180 -11.80 5.76 -3.48
N GLN A 181 -12.67 6.59 -2.92
CA GLN A 181 -13.72 7.27 -3.67
C GLN A 181 -13.14 8.20 -4.75
N MET A 182 -12.12 8.99 -4.40
CA MET A 182 -11.43 9.87 -5.33
C MET A 182 -10.71 9.08 -6.44
N GLY A 183 -10.17 7.91 -6.13
CA GLY A 183 -9.57 7.01 -7.11
C GLY A 183 -10.57 6.53 -8.15
N HIS A 184 -11.82 6.24 -7.75
CA HIS A 184 -12.90 5.93 -8.69
C HIS A 184 -13.32 7.13 -9.54
N TRP A 185 -13.44 8.32 -8.94
CA TRP A 185 -13.74 9.55 -9.70
C TRP A 185 -12.67 9.87 -10.75
N LEU A 186 -11.41 9.63 -10.40
CA LEU A 186 -10.27 9.78 -11.30
C LEU A 186 -10.09 8.58 -12.24
N ARG A 187 -10.93 7.54 -12.15
CA ARG A 187 -10.82 6.30 -12.95
C ARG A 187 -9.42 5.66 -12.87
N LEU A 188 -8.82 5.64 -11.68
CA LEU A 188 -7.50 5.04 -11.46
C LEU A 188 -7.54 3.50 -11.52
N ASP A 189 -8.72 2.90 -11.50
CA ASP A 189 -8.97 1.47 -11.71
C ASP A 189 -8.78 0.99 -13.15
N VAL A 190 -8.64 1.92 -14.11
CA VAL A 190 -8.40 1.62 -15.51
C VAL A 190 -6.96 1.94 -15.85
N ASP A 191 -6.25 1.03 -16.52
CA ASP A 191 -4.89 1.34 -16.98
C ASP A 191 -4.92 2.54 -17.92
N PRO A 192 -4.02 3.53 -17.76
CA PRO A 192 -3.97 4.71 -18.61
C PRO A 192 -3.86 4.41 -20.10
N ASP A 193 -3.23 3.30 -20.49
CA ASP A 193 -3.08 2.92 -21.91
C ASP A 193 -4.42 2.45 -22.50
N ASP A 194 -5.36 1.99 -21.66
CA ASP A 194 -6.69 1.55 -22.07
C ASP A 194 -7.71 2.70 -22.06
N SER A 195 -7.26 3.93 -21.74
CA SER A 195 -8.10 5.13 -21.66
C SER A 195 -7.70 6.20 -22.68
N PRO A 196 -7.92 5.98 -23.99
CA PRO A 196 -7.48 6.90 -25.05
C PRO A 196 -8.08 8.31 -24.94
N SER A 197 -9.22 8.46 -24.26
CA SER A 197 -9.87 9.75 -24.02
C SER A 197 -9.04 10.71 -23.18
N LEU A 198 -8.11 10.21 -22.33
CA LEU A 198 -7.34 11.05 -21.41
C LEU A 198 -6.14 11.74 -22.08
N LYS A 199 -5.67 11.26 -23.24
CA LYS A 199 -4.52 11.83 -24.00
C LYS A 199 -3.30 12.15 -23.12
N LEU A 200 -2.95 11.24 -22.21
CA LEU A 200 -1.85 11.42 -21.27
C LEU A 200 -0.50 11.19 -21.96
N ASN A 201 0.52 11.92 -21.53
CA ASN A 201 1.89 11.56 -21.88
C ASN A 201 2.37 10.36 -21.04
N VAL A 202 3.51 9.75 -21.44
CA VAL A 202 4.07 8.56 -20.78
C VAL A 202 4.28 8.76 -19.28
N PHE A 203 4.70 9.96 -18.87
CA PHE A 203 4.96 10.28 -17.48
C PHE A 203 3.67 10.42 -16.66
N GLU A 204 2.66 11.08 -17.20
CA GLU A 204 1.34 11.21 -16.58
C GLU A 204 0.65 9.84 -16.44
N ALA A 205 0.74 9.00 -17.46
CA ALA A 205 0.27 7.62 -17.41
C ALA A 205 0.95 6.87 -16.26
N GLU A 206 2.28 6.89 -16.18
CA GLU A 206 3.01 6.21 -15.11
C GLU A 206 2.71 6.77 -13.71
N THR A 207 2.52 8.09 -13.59
CA THR A 207 2.12 8.73 -12.32
C THR A 207 0.77 8.19 -11.83
N ARG A 208 -0.19 8.00 -12.75
CA ARG A 208 -1.50 7.40 -12.42
C ARG A 208 -1.39 5.91 -12.06
N ARG A 209 -0.55 5.13 -12.74
CA ARG A 209 -0.29 3.73 -12.35
C ARG A 209 0.27 3.65 -10.94
N ARG A 210 1.23 4.50 -10.61
CA ARG A 210 1.83 4.58 -9.27
C ARG A 210 0.80 4.97 -8.21
N ALA A 211 -0.05 5.94 -8.51
CA ALA A 211 -1.16 6.34 -7.65
C ALA A 211 -2.10 5.15 -7.35
N PHE A 212 -2.49 4.39 -8.38
CA PHE A 212 -3.25 3.14 -8.20
C PHE A 212 -2.52 2.14 -7.31
N TRP A 213 -1.25 1.82 -7.62
CA TRP A 213 -0.51 0.79 -6.90
C TRP A 213 -0.24 1.18 -5.44
N SER A 214 -0.12 2.47 -5.12
CA SER A 214 -0.02 2.93 -3.74
C SER A 214 -1.32 2.82 -2.97
N LEU A 215 -2.47 3.06 -3.61
CA LEU A 215 -3.75 2.78 -2.98
C LEU A 215 -3.96 1.28 -2.77
N HIS A 216 -3.61 0.47 -3.76
CA HIS A 216 -3.66 -0.98 -3.65
C HIS A 216 -2.75 -1.47 -2.51
N PHE A 217 -1.55 -0.90 -2.37
CA PHE A 217 -0.65 -1.21 -1.27
C PHE A 217 -1.27 -0.89 0.10
N LEU A 218 -1.91 0.26 0.21
CA LEU A 218 -2.60 0.70 1.43
C LEU A 218 -3.75 -0.26 1.79
N ASP A 219 -4.53 -0.70 0.80
CA ASP A 219 -5.61 -1.68 0.91
C ASP A 219 -5.13 -3.07 1.35
N VAL A 220 -4.12 -3.65 0.67
CA VAL A 220 -3.61 -4.97 1.07
C VAL A 220 -2.97 -4.94 2.45
N THR A 221 -2.37 -3.82 2.84
CA THR A 221 -1.85 -3.63 4.20
C THR A 221 -2.99 -3.50 5.22
N GLU A 222 -4.09 -2.82 4.88
CA GLU A 222 -5.24 -2.73 5.78
C GLU A 222 -5.86 -4.11 6.04
N LYS A 223 -5.97 -4.93 5.00
CA LYS A 223 -6.45 -6.33 5.07
C LYS A 223 -5.55 -7.23 5.92
N THR A 224 -4.28 -6.88 6.14
CA THR A 224 -3.42 -7.62 7.09
C THR A 224 -3.56 -7.12 8.52
N LEU A 225 -4.21 -5.98 8.76
CA LEU A 225 -4.46 -5.44 10.09
C LEU A 225 -5.84 -5.84 10.59
N VAL A 226 -6.88 -5.65 9.76
CA VAL A 226 -8.28 -5.88 10.11
C VAL A 226 -8.87 -7.04 9.31
N VAL A 227 -9.62 -7.95 9.96
CA VAL A 227 -10.14 -9.18 9.34
C VAL A 227 -11.34 -8.91 8.43
N ASP A 228 -12.21 -8.00 8.86
CA ASP A 228 -13.51 -7.69 8.24
C ASP A 228 -13.48 -6.35 7.49
N VAL A 229 -12.43 -6.14 6.70
CA VAL A 229 -12.37 -4.99 5.80
C VAL A 229 -13.14 -5.34 4.55
N ASP A 230 -14.16 -4.54 4.22
CA ASP A 230 -14.83 -4.63 2.93
C ASP A 230 -13.79 -4.55 1.81
N PRO A 231 -13.77 -5.50 0.87
CA PRO A 231 -12.79 -5.48 -0.18
C PRO A 231 -12.96 -4.20 -0.99
N VAL A 232 -11.90 -3.39 -1.03
CA VAL A 232 -11.88 -2.24 -1.93
C VAL A 232 -12.05 -2.74 -3.36
N ALA A 233 -12.95 -2.11 -4.12
CA ALA A 233 -13.39 -2.58 -5.44
C ALA A 233 -12.32 -2.46 -6.56
N PHE A 234 -11.08 -2.06 -6.25
CA PHE A 234 -9.99 -1.99 -7.22
C PHE A 234 -9.45 -3.38 -7.56
N GLN A 235 -9.61 -3.80 -8.82
CA GLN A 235 -9.06 -5.06 -9.33
C GLN A 235 -7.68 -4.83 -9.94
N PRO A 236 -6.57 -5.31 -9.34
CA PRO A 236 -5.21 -5.10 -9.86
C PRO A 236 -4.94 -5.78 -11.20
N VAL A 237 -5.75 -6.78 -11.58
CA VAL A 237 -5.57 -7.56 -12.82
C VAL A 237 -5.58 -6.69 -14.08
N ARG A 238 -6.25 -5.54 -14.05
CA ARG A 238 -6.35 -4.64 -15.20
C ARG A 238 -5.25 -3.60 -15.27
N MET A 239 -4.43 -3.45 -14.23
CA MET A 239 -3.38 -2.44 -14.17
C MET A 239 -2.03 -3.04 -14.56
N LYS A 240 -1.29 -2.40 -15.48
CA LYS A 240 0.06 -2.83 -15.82
C LYS A 240 1.01 -2.70 -14.62
N PRO A 241 2.08 -3.52 -14.57
CA PRO A 241 3.14 -3.34 -13.58
C PRO A 241 3.74 -1.95 -13.63
N LEU A 242 4.35 -1.53 -12.52
CA LEU A 242 5.12 -0.29 -12.45
C LEU A 242 6.23 -0.30 -13.50
N GLY A 243 6.24 0.73 -14.35
CA GLY A 243 7.21 0.89 -15.42
C GLY A 243 8.41 1.75 -15.01
N THR A 244 9.42 1.73 -15.87
CA THR A 244 10.52 2.70 -15.79
C THR A 244 10.20 3.88 -16.71
N VAL A 245 10.18 5.09 -16.16
CA VAL A 245 10.04 6.33 -16.91
C VAL A 245 11.13 7.30 -16.47
N SER A 246 12.07 7.54 -17.38
CA SER A 246 13.28 8.32 -17.10
C SER A 246 14.08 7.72 -15.93
N GLN A 247 14.93 8.52 -15.31
CA GLN A 247 15.61 8.17 -14.06
C GLN A 247 14.71 8.40 -12.84
N ILE A 248 13.53 9.00 -12.98
CA ILE A 248 12.66 9.37 -11.85
C ILE A 248 11.89 8.16 -11.35
N PHE A 249 11.18 7.49 -12.25
CA PHE A 249 10.35 6.33 -11.95
C PHE A 249 11.05 5.06 -12.40
N MET A 250 11.22 4.12 -11.47
CA MET A 250 11.83 2.81 -11.73
C MET A 250 10.77 1.72 -11.59
N ALA A 251 10.83 0.72 -12.47
CA ALA A 251 10.09 -0.52 -12.28
C ALA A 251 10.49 -1.18 -10.95
N SER A 252 9.55 -1.91 -10.34
CA SER A 252 9.81 -2.64 -9.10
C SER A 252 9.04 -3.96 -9.08
N GLU A 253 9.71 -5.03 -9.50
CA GLU A 253 9.18 -6.39 -9.43
C GLU A 253 8.91 -6.81 -7.97
N ALA A 254 9.81 -6.43 -7.06
CA ALA A 254 9.71 -6.72 -5.63
C ALA A 254 8.43 -6.14 -4.98
N THR A 255 7.89 -5.04 -5.51
CA THR A 255 6.64 -4.44 -5.03
C THR A 255 5.45 -5.37 -5.28
N GLN A 256 5.36 -5.99 -6.47
CA GLN A 256 4.28 -6.93 -6.78
C GLN A 256 4.39 -8.21 -5.97
N LEU A 257 5.61 -8.73 -5.79
CA LEU A 257 5.87 -9.87 -4.91
C LEU A 257 5.47 -9.55 -3.46
N SER A 258 5.68 -8.32 -3.02
CA SER A 258 5.25 -7.88 -1.68
C SER A 258 3.72 -7.93 -1.56
N PHE A 259 2.97 -7.49 -2.56
CA PHE A 259 1.51 -7.61 -2.51
C PHE A 259 1.02 -9.07 -2.41
N GLN A 260 1.73 -10.01 -3.02
CA GLN A 260 1.41 -11.43 -2.89
C GLN A 260 1.59 -11.94 -1.45
N THR A 261 2.66 -11.53 -0.77
CA THR A 261 2.88 -11.89 0.64
C THR A 261 1.87 -11.23 1.58
N TYR A 262 1.52 -9.95 1.38
CA TYR A 262 0.45 -9.30 2.15
C TYR A 262 -0.91 -10.02 1.97
N ASN A 263 -1.28 -10.35 0.74
CA ASN A 263 -2.52 -11.08 0.47
C ASN A 263 -2.53 -12.49 1.08
N LEU A 264 -1.37 -13.15 1.17
CA LEU A 264 -1.23 -14.42 1.86
C LEU A 264 -1.39 -14.26 3.38
N ILE A 265 -0.74 -13.28 3.99
CA ILE A 265 -0.89 -12.95 5.43
C ILE A 265 -2.36 -12.69 5.75
N ALA A 266 -3.05 -11.86 4.96
CA ALA A 266 -4.46 -11.55 5.16
C ALA A 266 -5.33 -12.81 5.11
N ALA A 267 -5.06 -13.71 4.17
CA ALA A 267 -5.78 -14.99 4.06
C ALA A 267 -5.53 -15.90 5.27
N ILE A 268 -4.28 -16.00 5.75
CA ILE A 268 -3.92 -16.78 6.94
C ILE A 268 -4.60 -16.19 8.20
N LYS A 269 -4.57 -14.87 8.37
CA LYS A 269 -5.26 -14.20 9.49
C LYS A 269 -6.75 -14.47 9.48
N ARG A 270 -7.39 -14.36 8.30
CA ARG A 270 -8.82 -14.62 8.18
C ARG A 270 -9.15 -16.08 8.51
N TYR A 271 -8.34 -17.03 8.06
CA TYR A 271 -8.50 -18.43 8.46
C TYR A 271 -8.45 -18.61 9.98
N TYR A 272 -7.45 -18.04 10.66
CA TYR A 272 -7.33 -18.14 12.12
C TYR A 272 -8.19 -17.16 12.92
N SER A 273 -9.02 -16.34 12.27
CA SER A 273 -9.98 -15.47 12.95
C SER A 273 -11.19 -16.25 13.48
N VAL A 274 -11.44 -17.44 12.92
CA VAL A 274 -12.48 -18.36 13.37
C VAL A 274 -11.83 -19.45 14.20
N ALA A 275 -12.34 -19.66 15.41
CA ALA A 275 -11.87 -20.74 16.26
C ALA A 275 -12.17 -22.10 15.60
N PRO A 276 -11.21 -23.04 15.56
CA PRO A 276 -11.45 -24.39 15.04
C PRO A 276 -12.46 -25.12 15.94
N ALA A 277 -13.27 -26.01 15.36
CA ALA A 277 -14.24 -26.82 16.09
C ALA A 277 -13.55 -27.90 16.95
N SER A 278 -12.33 -28.30 16.62
CA SER A 278 -11.54 -29.27 17.38
C SER A 278 -10.02 -29.08 17.20
N LEU A 279 -9.23 -29.76 18.05
CA LEU A 279 -7.77 -29.80 17.89
C LEU A 279 -7.34 -30.55 16.62
N ASP A 280 -8.09 -31.58 16.23
CA ASP A 280 -7.80 -32.37 15.02
C ASP A 280 -7.95 -31.51 13.76
N GLU A 281 -8.90 -30.57 13.75
CA GLU A 281 -9.07 -29.63 12.65
C GLU A 281 -7.84 -28.73 12.47
N LEU A 282 -7.13 -28.35 13.53
CA LEU A 282 -5.89 -27.58 13.38
C LEU A 282 -4.78 -28.38 12.68
N ILE A 283 -4.81 -29.70 12.80
CA ILE A 283 -3.83 -30.60 12.19
C ILE A 283 -4.27 -30.93 10.75
N VAL A 284 -5.50 -31.40 10.58
CA VAL A 284 -6.07 -31.90 9.33
C VAL A 284 -7.24 -31.01 8.91
N ASN A 285 -6.93 -29.94 8.18
CA ASN A 285 -7.94 -29.05 7.59
C ASN A 285 -7.54 -28.68 6.15
N GLN A 286 -8.52 -28.80 5.24
CA GLN A 286 -8.34 -28.56 3.81
C GLN A 286 -7.95 -27.11 3.49
N THR A 287 -8.49 -26.13 4.21
CA THR A 287 -8.14 -24.71 4.05
C THR A 287 -6.70 -24.45 4.46
N ALA A 288 -6.23 -25.04 5.56
CA ALA A 288 -4.82 -24.93 5.98
C ALA A 288 -3.87 -25.57 4.95
N GLU A 289 -4.27 -26.68 4.32
CA GLU A 289 -3.53 -27.30 3.21
C GLU A 289 -3.48 -26.39 1.98
N GLN A 290 -4.62 -25.81 1.58
CA GLN A 290 -4.68 -24.84 0.48
C GLN A 290 -3.79 -23.62 0.73
N LEU A 291 -3.77 -23.10 1.96
CA LEU A 291 -2.87 -22.01 2.36
C LEU A 291 -1.40 -22.42 2.31
N THR A 292 -1.09 -23.68 2.64
CA THR A 292 0.28 -24.23 2.54
C THR A 292 0.73 -24.31 1.07
N VAL A 293 -0.14 -24.81 0.18
CA VAL A 293 0.11 -24.83 -1.27
C VAL A 293 0.33 -23.41 -1.80
N ARG A 294 -0.52 -22.47 -1.38
CA ARG A 294 -0.39 -21.06 -1.77
C ARG A 294 0.90 -20.42 -1.26
N LEU A 295 1.30 -20.70 -0.02
CA LEU A 295 2.58 -20.26 0.56
C LEU A 295 3.76 -20.80 -0.25
N ALA A 296 3.75 -22.08 -0.59
CA ALA A 296 4.79 -22.68 -1.43
C ALA A 296 4.85 -22.06 -2.82
N ALA A 297 3.69 -21.75 -3.42
CA ALA A 297 3.62 -21.07 -4.71
C ALA A 297 4.18 -19.64 -4.65
N VAL A 298 3.86 -18.88 -3.59
CA VAL A 298 4.42 -17.53 -3.37
C VAL A 298 5.93 -17.60 -3.16
N ASP A 299 6.42 -18.52 -2.31
CA ASP A 299 7.85 -18.70 -2.11
C ASP A 299 8.57 -19.08 -3.41
N ALA A 300 8.07 -20.06 -4.17
CA ALA A 300 8.64 -20.47 -5.45
C ALA A 300 8.63 -19.35 -6.49
N GLY A 301 7.64 -18.44 -6.43
CA GLY A 301 7.52 -17.29 -7.32
C GLY A 301 8.49 -16.15 -7.05
N ILE A 302 9.14 -16.11 -5.88
CA ILE A 302 10.10 -15.05 -5.53
C ILE A 302 11.49 -15.39 -6.12
N PRO A 303 12.05 -14.55 -7.01
CA PRO A 303 13.41 -14.72 -7.52
C PRO A 303 14.46 -14.79 -6.42
N SER A 304 15.48 -15.64 -6.59
CA SER A 304 16.56 -15.82 -5.61
C SER A 304 17.33 -14.53 -5.27
N LYS A 305 17.42 -13.57 -6.20
CA LYS A 305 18.00 -12.24 -5.96
C LYS A 305 17.28 -11.44 -4.85
N TYR A 306 16.02 -11.76 -4.58
CA TYR A 306 15.21 -11.11 -3.54
C TYR A 306 15.07 -11.95 -2.28
N LYS A 307 15.60 -13.19 -2.23
CA LYS A 307 15.50 -14.06 -1.06
C LYS A 307 16.72 -13.92 -0.15
N LEU A 308 16.50 -13.44 1.07
CA LEU A 308 17.50 -13.30 2.12
C LEU A 308 17.39 -14.50 3.09
N ILE A 309 17.79 -15.68 2.63
CA ILE A 309 17.76 -16.93 3.40
C ILE A 309 19.09 -17.09 4.12
N THR A 310 19.12 -17.36 5.43
CA THR A 310 20.35 -17.70 6.18
C THR A 310 20.66 -19.20 6.09
N ALA A 311 21.92 -19.58 6.27
CA ALA A 311 22.30 -21.00 6.31
C ALA A 311 21.79 -21.71 7.59
N ALA A 312 21.68 -20.97 8.69
CA ALA A 312 21.13 -21.42 9.97
C ALA A 312 20.12 -20.40 10.49
N ALA A 313 19.10 -20.86 11.22
CA ALA A 313 18.03 -19.97 11.72
C ALA A 313 18.47 -19.16 12.95
N GLU A 314 19.43 -19.68 13.70
CA GLU A 314 19.86 -19.17 15.00
C GLU A 314 20.97 -18.12 14.89
N VAL A 315 21.72 -18.14 13.79
CA VAL A 315 22.90 -17.29 13.61
C VAL A 315 23.06 -16.85 12.17
N ILE A 316 23.32 -15.56 11.98
CA ILE A 316 23.76 -15.01 10.71
C ILE A 316 25.28 -15.18 10.62
N THR A 317 25.74 -15.99 9.68
CA THR A 317 27.17 -16.23 9.46
C THR A 317 27.79 -15.13 8.61
N SER A 318 29.13 -15.02 8.61
CA SER A 318 29.83 -14.10 7.69
C SER A 318 29.51 -14.41 6.22
N THR A 319 29.39 -15.69 5.86
CA THR A 319 29.00 -16.12 4.52
C THR A 319 27.58 -15.67 4.14
N ASP A 320 26.66 -15.61 5.10
CA ASP A 320 25.31 -15.06 4.86
C ASP A 320 25.40 -13.56 4.59
N ILE A 321 26.20 -12.82 5.36
CA ILE A 321 26.41 -11.38 5.17
C ILE A 321 27.00 -11.08 3.79
N ASP A 322 28.00 -11.83 3.36
CA ASP A 322 28.62 -11.67 2.04
C ASP A 322 27.62 -11.95 0.92
N ARG A 323 26.85 -13.04 1.04
CA ARG A 323 25.79 -13.39 0.08
C ARG A 323 24.71 -12.31 0.00
N PHE A 324 24.23 -11.82 1.16
CA PHE A 324 23.24 -10.74 1.20
C PHE A 324 23.77 -9.45 0.62
N SER A 325 25.02 -9.09 0.93
CA SER A 325 25.68 -7.91 0.35
C SER A 325 25.77 -8.01 -1.17
N GLN A 326 26.11 -9.21 -1.68
CA GLN A 326 26.14 -9.47 -3.11
C GLN A 326 24.74 -9.36 -3.73
N GLN A 327 23.73 -10.03 -3.16
CA GLN A 327 22.34 -9.96 -3.64
C GLN A 327 21.81 -8.52 -3.67
N LEU A 328 22.04 -7.76 -2.59
CA LEU A 328 21.58 -6.38 -2.45
C LEU A 328 22.37 -5.41 -3.33
N SER A 329 23.63 -5.69 -3.68
CA SER A 329 24.42 -4.81 -4.56
C SER A 329 23.98 -4.86 -6.02
N PHE A 330 23.30 -5.94 -6.45
CA PHE A 330 22.68 -6.02 -7.77
C PHE A 330 21.34 -5.28 -7.86
N LEU A 331 20.77 -4.89 -6.72
CA LEU A 331 19.56 -4.09 -6.72
C LEU A 331 19.89 -2.67 -7.13
N HIS A 332 19.05 -2.09 -7.98
CA HIS A 332 19.18 -0.68 -8.26
C HIS A 332 19.10 0.11 -6.93
N PRO A 333 19.87 1.20 -6.73
CA PRO A 333 19.78 2.00 -5.50
C PRO A 333 18.35 2.48 -5.16
N LYS A 334 17.48 2.52 -6.18
CA LYS A 334 16.04 2.84 -6.09
C LYS A 334 15.10 1.62 -6.05
N GLU A 335 15.59 0.39 -6.14
CA GLU A 335 14.79 -0.83 -5.87
C GLU A 335 14.78 -1.18 -4.37
N TYR A 336 15.44 -0.33 -3.57
CA TYR A 336 15.45 -0.23 -2.12
C TYR A 336 15.53 -1.53 -1.33
N PRO A 337 16.61 -1.73 -0.55
CA PRO A 337 16.70 -2.82 0.41
C PRO A 337 15.48 -2.97 1.32
N ILE A 338 14.78 -1.88 1.66
CA ILE A 338 13.59 -1.95 2.53
C ILE A 338 12.43 -2.75 1.93
N VAL A 339 12.23 -2.72 0.61
CA VAL A 339 11.17 -3.51 -0.05
C VAL A 339 11.55 -4.99 -0.01
N VAL A 340 12.82 -5.31 -0.25
CA VAL A 340 13.33 -6.69 -0.19
C VAL A 340 13.33 -7.23 1.23
N ILE A 341 13.74 -6.42 2.22
CA ILE A 341 13.66 -6.77 3.64
C ILE A 341 12.20 -7.01 4.03
N GLY A 342 11.29 -6.08 3.69
CA GLY A 342 9.86 -6.23 3.96
C GLY A 342 9.25 -7.47 3.31
N LEU A 343 9.62 -7.77 2.07
CA LEU A 343 9.21 -8.99 1.36
C LEU A 343 9.61 -10.26 2.13
N ASN A 344 10.87 -10.37 2.54
CA ASN A 344 11.36 -11.53 3.31
C ASN A 344 10.70 -11.61 4.68
N MET A 345 10.60 -10.49 5.40
CA MET A 345 9.91 -10.45 6.70
C MET A 345 8.46 -10.94 6.58
N ASN A 346 7.73 -10.50 5.55
CA ASN A 346 6.35 -10.92 5.32
C ASN A 346 6.24 -12.40 4.92
N LEU A 347 7.18 -12.89 4.11
CA LEU A 347 7.24 -14.31 3.75
C LEU A 347 7.46 -15.19 4.98
N PHE A 348 8.48 -14.88 5.79
CA PHE A 348 8.77 -15.64 7.01
C PHE A 348 7.67 -15.48 8.06
N ALA A 349 7.07 -14.30 8.19
CA ALA A 349 5.88 -14.11 9.02
C ALA A 349 4.73 -15.01 8.57
N SER A 350 4.49 -15.14 7.26
CA SER A 350 3.46 -16.03 6.72
C SER A 350 3.72 -17.50 7.08
N ILE A 351 4.98 -17.95 6.96
CA ILE A 351 5.38 -19.31 7.38
C ILE A 351 5.09 -19.51 8.87
N CYS A 352 5.56 -18.59 9.72
CA CYS A 352 5.36 -18.66 11.16
C CYS A 352 3.88 -18.66 11.53
N MET A 353 3.08 -17.76 10.97
CA MET A 353 1.66 -17.64 11.26
C MET A 353 0.89 -18.90 10.89
N LEU A 354 1.22 -19.52 9.75
CA LEU A 354 0.56 -20.74 9.29
C LEU A 354 0.95 -21.98 10.11
N GLN A 355 2.22 -22.09 10.51
CA GLN A 355 2.71 -23.31 11.19
C GLN A 355 2.59 -23.25 12.71
N ARG A 356 2.56 -22.06 13.32
CA ARG A 356 2.63 -21.89 14.78
C ARG A 356 1.54 -22.64 15.56
N PRO A 357 0.26 -22.63 15.17
CA PRO A 357 -0.76 -23.40 15.90
C PRO A 357 -0.47 -24.91 15.92
N ARG A 358 -0.04 -25.47 14.78
CA ARG A 358 0.33 -26.89 14.67
C ARG A 358 1.55 -27.23 15.52
N MET A 359 2.59 -26.40 15.47
CA MET A 359 3.80 -26.61 16.27
C MET A 359 3.51 -26.60 17.77
N PHE A 360 2.67 -25.68 18.26
CA PHE A 360 2.30 -25.66 19.67
C PHE A 360 1.52 -26.91 20.10
N LEU A 361 0.55 -27.35 19.30
CA LEU A 361 -0.21 -28.56 19.62
C LEU A 361 0.67 -29.82 19.65
N LEU A 362 1.56 -29.96 18.66
CA LEU A 362 2.49 -31.09 18.61
C LEU A 362 3.45 -31.09 19.81
N ALA A 363 3.96 -29.92 20.20
CA ALA A 363 4.80 -29.79 21.39
C ALA A 363 4.05 -30.17 22.68
N SER A 364 2.82 -29.70 22.86
CA SER A 364 1.99 -30.02 24.03
C SER A 364 1.62 -31.50 24.13
N ASN A 365 1.34 -32.16 23.00
CA ASN A 365 1.05 -33.59 22.96
C ASN A 365 2.28 -34.44 23.33
N HIS A 366 3.47 -34.04 22.90
CA HIS A 366 4.71 -34.71 23.30
C HIS A 366 4.99 -34.61 24.81
N SER A 367 4.78 -33.44 25.44
CA SER A 367 4.95 -33.29 26.89
C SER A 367 3.96 -34.12 27.70
N THR A 368 2.72 -34.26 27.21
CA THR A 368 1.68 -35.05 27.89
C THR A 368 1.96 -36.55 27.79
N LEU A 369 2.48 -37.02 26.65
CA LEU A 369 2.92 -38.41 26.49
C LEU A 369 4.08 -38.77 27.42
N ILE A 370 5.04 -37.87 27.61
CA ILE A 370 6.17 -38.06 28.56
C ILE A 370 5.66 -38.11 30.01
N GLN A 371 4.66 -37.30 30.37
CA GLN A 371 4.06 -37.30 31.72
C GLN A 371 3.18 -38.52 32.01
N CYS A 372 2.46 -39.05 31.01
CA CYS A 372 1.70 -40.30 31.18
C CYS A 372 2.61 -41.53 31.27
N GLN A 373 3.73 -41.57 30.54
CA GLN A 373 4.71 -42.67 30.66
C GLN A 373 5.43 -42.68 32.01
N THR A 374 5.66 -41.52 32.62
CA THR A 374 6.30 -41.42 33.95
C THR A 374 5.36 -41.70 35.13
N ARG A 375 4.06 -41.91 34.89
CA ARG A 375 3.06 -42.25 35.93
C ARG A 375 2.60 -43.72 35.92
N ILE A 376 3.14 -44.57 35.03
CA ILE A 376 2.70 -45.97 34.88
C ILE A 376 3.63 -47.00 35.59
N GLU A 377 4.63 -46.57 36.35
CA GLU A 377 5.36 -47.47 37.28
C GLU A 377 5.59 -46.76 38.64
N PRO A 378 5.42 -47.41 39.82
CA PRO A 378 5.09 -48.83 40.09
C PRO A 378 3.84 -49.02 40.98
N LEU A 379 3.15 -50.16 40.80
CA LEU A 379 2.63 -51.00 41.88
C LEU A 379 2.55 -52.45 41.43
#